data_AF-A0A538RS94-F1
#
_entry.id   AF-A0A538RS94-F1
#
_cell.length_a   1.000
_cell.length_b   1.000
_cell.length_c   1.000
_cell.angle_alpha   90.00
_cell.angle_beta   90.00
_cell.angle_gamma   90.00
#
_symmetry.space_group_name_H-M   'P 1'
#
loop_
_entity.id
_entity.type
_entity.pdbx_description
1 polymer ?
#
loop_
_entity_poly.entity_id
_entity_poly.type
_entity_poly.pdbx_seq_one_letter_code
_entity_poly.pdbx_strand_id
1 'polypeptide(L)'
;MKIIHYAVMAVLVLGLLYYLWMKPPSVNPITDRRAAEALALVQTHQAQGYPTILQAMTEHVRSMSERNQVARLGEWRVKQLEGDLYEIRIQLRDQGVTGQWFEREFIWHADLLLKKVNAASLPADGVTPKELDPEPAGSPAPRL
;
A
#
# COMPACT_ATOMS: atom_id res chain seq x y z
N MET A 1 -26.38 -39.86 24.51
CA MET A 1 -26.29 -38.38 24.37
C MET A 1 -24.88 -37.80 24.52
N LYS A 2 -23.98 -38.33 25.38
CA LYS A 2 -22.61 -37.79 25.53
C LYS A 2 -21.67 -38.03 24.33
N ILE A 3 -21.78 -39.19 23.68
CA ILE A 3 -20.92 -39.57 22.55
C ILE A 3 -21.11 -38.63 21.34
N ILE A 4 -22.37 -38.25 21.07
CA ILE A 4 -22.71 -37.31 20.00
C ILE A 4 -22.12 -35.92 20.30
N HIS A 5 -22.17 -35.49 21.57
CA HIS A 5 -21.61 -34.21 21.99
C HIS A 5 -20.09 -34.14 21.78
N TYR A 6 -19.35 -35.19 22.14
CA TYR A 6 -17.91 -35.25 21.89
C TYR A 6 -17.57 -35.31 20.40
N ALA A 7 -18.36 -36.02 19.58
CA ALA A 7 -18.17 -36.06 18.14
C ALA A 7 -18.38 -34.66 17.51
N VAL A 8 -19.41 -33.93 17.91
CA VAL A 8 -19.66 -32.57 17.43
C VAL A 8 -18.54 -31.62 17.86
N MET A 9 -18.07 -31.70 19.10
CA MET A 9 -16.95 -30.90 19.59
C MET A 9 -15.66 -31.20 18.80
N ALA A 10 -15.37 -32.46 18.51
CA ALA A 10 -14.20 -32.84 17.73
C ALA A 10 -14.25 -32.25 16.31
N VAL A 11 -15.41 -32.28 15.65
CA VAL A 11 -15.59 -31.70 14.32
C VAL A 11 -15.45 -30.17 14.34
N LEU A 12 -15.99 -29.49 15.35
CA LEU A 12 -15.86 -28.04 15.50
C LEU A 12 -14.40 -27.63 15.75
N VAL A 13 -13.68 -28.37 16.59
CA VAL A 13 -12.26 -28.12 16.86
C VAL A 13 -11.41 -28.37 15.61
N LEU A 14 -11.66 -29.46 14.88
CA LEU A 14 -10.98 -29.72 13.60
C LEU A 14 -11.30 -28.65 12.55
N GLY A 15 -12.56 -28.22 12.45
CA GLY A 15 -12.97 -27.17 11.52
C GLY A 15 -12.31 -25.84 11.85
N LEU A 16 -12.19 -25.49 13.13
CA LEU A 16 -11.48 -24.29 13.59
C LEU A 16 -9.97 -24.37 13.30
N LEU A 17 -9.35 -25.52 13.60
CA LEU A 17 -7.92 -25.75 13.31
C LEU A 17 -7.64 -25.68 11.81
N TYR A 18 -8.48 -26.33 10.99
CA TYR A 18 -8.38 -26.28 9.54
C TYR A 18 -8.56 -24.86 9.01
N TYR A 19 -9.57 -24.13 9.51
CA TYR A 19 -9.79 -22.73 9.14
C TYR A 19 -8.62 -21.82 9.52
N LEU A 20 -8.03 -22.01 10.70
CA LEU A 20 -6.83 -21.28 11.12
C LEU A 20 -5.61 -21.62 10.26
N TRP A 21 -5.47 -22.87 9.83
CA TRP A 21 -4.38 -23.30 8.96
C TRP A 21 -4.53 -22.81 7.51
N MET A 22 -5.78 -22.70 7.04
CA MET A 22 -6.11 -22.22 5.69
C MET A 22 -6.16 -20.68 5.59
N LYS A 23 -6.12 -19.95 6.71
CA LYS A 23 -5.97 -18.50 6.67
C LYS A 23 -4.62 -18.18 6.03
N PRO A 24 -4.59 -17.44 4.91
CA PRO A 24 -3.33 -16.91 4.41
C PRO A 24 -2.71 -16.07 5.54
N PRO A 25 -1.38 -16.00 5.66
CA PRO A 25 -0.71 -15.12 6.60
C PRO A 25 -1.03 -13.67 6.21
N SER A 26 -2.20 -13.19 6.64
CA SER A 26 -2.54 -11.78 6.68
C SER A 26 -1.67 -11.21 7.78
N VAL A 27 -0.52 -10.69 7.38
CA VAL A 27 0.47 -10.04 8.23
C VAL A 27 -0.27 -9.02 9.10
N ASN A 28 -0.43 -9.34 10.39
CA ASN A 28 -0.95 -8.39 11.37
C ASN A 28 0.10 -7.28 11.54
N PRO A 29 -0.20 -6.01 11.21
CA PRO A 29 0.78 -4.92 11.28
C PRO A 29 1.24 -4.59 12.70
N ILE A 30 0.52 -5.07 13.74
CA ILE A 30 0.90 -4.87 15.15
C ILE A 30 2.05 -5.79 15.58
N THR A 31 2.25 -6.92 14.89
CA THR A 31 3.26 -7.92 15.28
C THR A 31 4.61 -7.70 14.60
N ASP A 32 4.65 -6.95 13.51
CA ASP A 32 5.86 -6.70 12.73
C ASP A 32 6.25 -5.21 12.72
N ARG A 33 7.20 -4.86 13.60
CA ARG A 33 7.75 -3.49 13.72
C ARG A 33 8.31 -2.98 12.38
N ARG A 34 8.90 -3.85 11.56
CA ARG A 34 9.48 -3.46 10.27
C ARG A 34 8.38 -3.16 9.25
N ALA A 35 7.29 -3.94 9.24
CA ALA A 35 6.14 -3.63 8.40
C ALA A 35 5.51 -2.26 8.73
N ALA A 36 5.41 -1.92 10.02
CA ALA A 36 4.93 -0.60 10.45
C ALA A 36 5.90 0.52 10.03
N GLU A 37 7.20 0.29 10.12
CA GLU A 37 8.22 1.23 9.66
C GLU A 37 8.17 1.44 8.14
N ALA A 38 7.96 0.37 7.37
CA ALA A 38 7.81 0.44 5.92
C ALA A 38 6.55 1.21 5.50
N LEU A 39 5.44 1.00 6.21
CA LEU A 39 4.22 1.77 6.00
C LEU A 39 4.44 3.25 6.30
N ALA A 40 5.08 3.56 7.43
CA ALA A 40 5.39 4.93 7.82
C ALA A 40 6.30 5.59 6.77
N LEU A 41 7.32 4.87 6.29
CA LEU A 41 8.24 5.34 5.27
C LEU A 41 7.49 5.77 4.00
N VAL A 42 6.53 4.97 3.51
CA VAL A 42 5.69 5.34 2.36
C VAL A 42 4.78 6.52 2.70
N GLN A 43 4.08 6.49 3.82
CA GLN A 43 3.12 7.53 4.18
C GLN A 43 3.77 8.91 4.34
N THR A 44 4.99 8.97 4.88
CA THR A 44 5.75 10.21 5.08
C THR A 44 6.68 10.54 3.92
N HIS A 45 6.75 9.69 2.89
CA HIS A 45 7.56 9.98 1.71
C HIS A 45 7.01 11.20 0.97
N GLN A 46 7.89 12.00 0.38
CA GLN A 46 7.49 13.16 -0.41
C GLN A 46 6.59 12.72 -1.56
N ALA A 47 5.58 13.52 -1.88
CA ALA A 47 4.72 13.30 -3.03
C ALA A 47 4.82 14.45 -4.03
N GLN A 48 4.41 14.20 -5.27
CA GLN A 48 4.34 15.24 -6.28
C GLN A 48 3.25 16.25 -5.92
N GLY A 49 3.65 17.51 -5.72
CA GLY A 49 2.73 18.59 -5.35
C GLY A 49 2.24 18.57 -3.89
N TYR A 50 2.69 17.62 -3.08
CA TYR A 50 2.29 17.49 -1.67
C TYR A 50 3.48 17.13 -0.78
N PRO A 51 3.50 17.60 0.48
CA PRO A 51 4.55 17.24 1.43
C PRO A 51 4.71 15.74 1.65
N THR A 52 3.60 14.98 1.64
CA THR A 52 3.62 13.53 1.88
C THR A 52 2.65 12.77 0.98
N ILE A 53 2.92 11.48 0.71
CA ILE A 53 1.99 10.59 -0.01
C ILE A 53 0.66 10.50 0.72
N LEU A 54 0.66 10.36 2.05
CA LEU A 54 -0.58 10.31 2.82
C LEU A 54 -1.43 11.58 2.60
N GLN A 55 -0.78 12.75 2.57
CA GLN A 55 -1.46 14.02 2.31
C GLN A 55 -1.99 14.10 0.88
N ALA A 56 -1.20 13.68 -0.12
CA ALA A 56 -1.64 13.63 -1.52
C ALA A 56 -2.90 12.79 -1.71
N MET A 57 -2.93 11.59 -1.12
CA MET A 57 -4.08 10.68 -1.22
C MET A 57 -5.32 11.24 -0.50
N THR A 58 -5.13 11.85 0.67
CA THR A 58 -6.22 12.46 1.44
C THR A 58 -6.81 13.65 0.72
N GLU A 59 -5.96 14.51 0.15
CA GLU A 59 -6.39 15.67 -0.62
C GLU A 59 -7.09 15.25 -1.92
N HIS A 60 -6.63 14.18 -2.56
CA HIS A 60 -7.31 13.63 -3.72
C HIS A 60 -8.78 13.30 -3.42
N VAL A 61 -9.03 12.59 -2.30
CA VAL A 61 -10.40 12.28 -1.85
C VAL A 61 -11.19 13.55 -1.53
N ARG A 62 -10.57 14.52 -0.83
CA ARG A 62 -11.23 15.79 -0.52
C ARG A 62 -11.64 16.53 -1.79
N SER A 63 -10.73 16.65 -2.76
CA SER A 63 -10.99 17.32 -4.04
C SER A 63 -12.14 16.67 -4.83
N MET A 64 -12.29 15.34 -4.75
CA MET A 64 -13.41 14.64 -5.36
C MET A 64 -14.72 14.98 -4.66
N SER A 65 -14.72 15.02 -3.33
CA SER A 65 -15.90 15.40 -2.54
C SER A 65 -16.36 16.83 -2.84
N GLU A 66 -15.44 17.77 -3.01
CA GLU A 66 -15.75 19.17 -3.39
C GLU A 66 -16.42 19.27 -4.76
N ARG A 67 -16.12 18.34 -5.67
CA ARG A 67 -16.74 18.22 -6.98
C ARG A 67 -18.06 17.44 -6.98
N ASN A 68 -18.62 17.14 -5.80
CA ASN A 68 -19.78 16.26 -5.61
C ASN A 68 -19.57 14.84 -6.18
N GLN A 69 -18.32 14.36 -6.21
CA GLN A 69 -17.96 13.00 -6.62
C GLN A 69 -17.57 12.17 -5.41
N VAL A 70 -17.98 10.91 -5.39
CA VAL A 70 -17.62 10.00 -4.28
C VAL A 70 -16.24 9.40 -4.53
N ALA A 71 -15.33 9.56 -3.57
CA ALA A 71 -14.06 8.85 -3.52
C ALA A 71 -13.86 8.21 -2.14
N ARG A 72 -13.30 7.01 -2.12
CA ARG A 72 -12.98 6.28 -0.89
C ARG A 72 -11.62 5.63 -0.98
N LEU A 73 -10.77 5.95 -0.02
CA LEU A 73 -9.54 5.19 0.24
C LEU A 73 -9.89 3.92 1.01
N GLY A 74 -9.38 2.80 0.52
CA GLY A 74 -9.40 1.52 1.19
C GLY A 74 -8.33 1.42 2.27
N GLU A 75 -8.12 0.22 2.76
CA GLU A 75 -7.13 -0.05 3.80
C GLU A 75 -5.71 -0.10 3.22
N TRP A 76 -4.76 0.44 4.00
CA TRP A 76 -3.34 0.24 3.73
C TRP A 76 -2.96 -1.21 4.04
N ARG A 77 -2.36 -1.89 3.07
CA ARG A 77 -1.86 -3.26 3.21
C ARG A 77 -0.36 -3.25 3.06
N VAL A 78 0.32 -4.04 3.88
CA VAL A 78 1.77 -4.20 3.84
C VAL A 78 2.08 -5.68 3.65
N LYS A 79 2.96 -5.98 2.70
CA LYS A 79 3.44 -7.32 2.40
C LYS A 79 4.96 -7.30 2.34
N GLN A 80 5.62 -8.13 3.12
CA GLN A 80 7.06 -8.32 2.97
C GLN A 80 7.33 -9.08 1.66
N LEU A 81 8.26 -8.57 0.84
CA LEU A 81 8.70 -9.24 -0.38
C LEU A 81 9.93 -10.09 -0.09
N GLU A 82 11.04 -9.44 0.22
CA GLU A 82 12.32 -10.11 0.47
C GLU A 82 13.20 -9.24 1.39
N GLY A 83 13.72 -9.83 2.47
CA GLY A 83 14.58 -9.12 3.42
C GLY A 83 13.93 -7.83 3.96
N ASP A 84 14.52 -6.69 3.61
CA ASP A 84 14.10 -5.35 4.01
C ASP A 84 13.26 -4.61 2.96
N LEU A 85 12.84 -5.32 1.90
CA LEU A 85 11.93 -4.83 0.87
C LEU A 85 10.48 -5.18 1.23
N TYR A 86 9.65 -4.15 1.31
CA TYR A 86 8.23 -4.25 1.62
C TYR A 86 7.41 -3.65 0.49
N GLU A 87 6.26 -4.23 0.25
CA GLU A 87 5.26 -3.73 -0.67
C GLU A 87 4.08 -3.16 0.11
N ILE A 88 3.78 -1.90 -0.15
CA ILE A 88 2.68 -1.18 0.45
C ILE A 88 1.63 -0.98 -0.63
N ARG A 89 0.39 -1.38 -0.35
CA ARG A 89 -0.74 -1.25 -1.26
C ARG A 89 -1.88 -0.48 -0.62
N ILE A 90 -2.58 0.30 -1.44
CA ILE A 90 -3.87 0.88 -1.09
C ILE A 90 -4.77 0.90 -2.31
N GLN A 91 -6.05 0.62 -2.09
CA GLN A 91 -7.08 0.72 -3.12
C GLN A 91 -7.77 2.07 -3.00
N LEU A 92 -7.95 2.77 -4.11
CA LEU A 92 -8.77 3.96 -4.20
C LEU A 92 -9.96 3.64 -5.12
N ARG A 93 -11.16 3.87 -4.62
CA ARG A 93 -12.37 3.79 -5.41
C ARG A 93 -12.92 5.18 -5.64
N ASP A 94 -13.04 5.59 -6.90
CA ASP A 94 -13.48 6.91 -7.30
C ASP A 94 -14.67 6.84 -8.27
N GLN A 95 -15.54 7.85 -8.22
CA GLN A 95 -16.67 7.99 -9.11
C GLN A 95 -16.35 9.03 -10.18
N GLY A 96 -16.36 8.60 -11.45
CA GLY A 96 -16.18 9.48 -12.60
C GLY A 96 -17.34 10.44 -12.80
N VAL A 97 -17.14 11.44 -13.67
CA VAL A 97 -18.14 12.47 -13.97
C VAL A 97 -19.42 11.88 -14.58
N THR A 98 -19.30 10.76 -15.30
CA THR A 98 -20.42 10.02 -15.90
C THR A 98 -21.11 9.05 -14.93
N GLY A 99 -20.69 9.03 -13.66
CA GLY A 99 -21.20 8.11 -12.64
C GLY A 99 -20.58 6.71 -12.67
N GLN A 100 -19.61 6.45 -13.56
CA GLN A 100 -18.86 5.19 -13.58
C GLN A 100 -17.94 5.07 -12.37
N TRP A 101 -17.80 3.85 -11.85
CA TRP A 101 -16.89 3.55 -10.75
C TRP A 101 -15.54 3.09 -11.29
N PHE A 102 -14.46 3.70 -10.81
CA PHE A 102 -13.09 3.28 -11.08
C PHE A 102 -12.44 2.79 -9.79
N GLU A 103 -11.73 1.68 -9.88
CA GLU A 103 -10.89 1.17 -8.82
C GLU A 103 -9.44 1.23 -9.27
N ARG A 104 -8.59 1.82 -8.44
CA ARG A 104 -7.17 2.04 -8.72
C ARG A 104 -6.36 1.46 -7.57
N GLU A 105 -5.44 0.56 -7.90
CA GLU A 105 -4.48 0.02 -6.95
C GLU A 105 -3.18 0.82 -7.01
N PHE A 106 -2.82 1.40 -5.88
CA PHE A 106 -1.55 2.09 -5.68
C PHE A 106 -0.61 1.13 -4.97
N ILE A 107 0.54 0.88 -5.58
CA ILE A 107 1.55 -0.04 -5.08
C ILE A 107 2.87 0.70 -5.00
N TRP A 108 3.52 0.63 -3.84
CA TRP A 108 4.87 1.12 -3.62
C TRP A 108 5.75 0.00 -3.08
N HIS A 109 7.01 0.01 -3.50
CA HIS A 109 8.07 -0.79 -2.89
C HIS A 109 8.91 0.11 -1.99
N ALA A 110 8.96 -0.23 -0.70
CA ALA A 110 9.74 0.45 0.30
C ALA A 110 10.94 -0.40 0.69
N ASP A 111 12.14 0.12 0.46
CA ASP A 111 13.39 -0.46 0.92
C ASP A 111 13.77 0.19 2.25
N LEU A 112 13.73 -0.59 3.34
CA LEU A 112 14.04 -0.10 4.68
C LEU A 112 15.54 0.16 4.90
N LEU A 113 16.42 -0.52 4.16
CA LEU A 113 17.87 -0.34 4.25
C LEU A 113 18.28 0.96 3.56
N LEU A 114 17.77 1.19 2.36
CA LEU A 114 18.07 2.38 1.55
C LEU A 114 17.17 3.58 1.90
N LYS A 115 16.16 3.39 2.75
CA LYS A 115 15.12 4.39 3.07
C LYS A 115 14.50 4.98 1.81
N LYS A 116 14.31 4.13 0.80
CA LYS A 116 13.83 4.51 -0.53
C LYS A 116 12.42 3.99 -0.76
N VAL A 117 11.60 4.78 -1.44
CA VAL A 117 10.25 4.41 -1.86
C VAL A 117 10.19 4.52 -3.38
N ASN A 118 9.84 3.41 -4.03
CA ASN A 118 9.67 3.34 -5.48
C ASN A 118 8.20 3.07 -5.82
N ALA A 119 7.69 3.73 -6.85
CA ALA A 119 6.40 3.40 -7.40
C ALA A 119 6.45 2.05 -8.13
N ALA A 120 5.49 1.17 -7.83
CA ALA A 120 5.37 -0.15 -8.45
C ALA A 120 4.07 -0.32 -9.25
N SER A 121 3.19 0.70 -9.24
CA SER A 121 2.02 0.77 -10.12
C SER A 121 1.92 2.12 -10.83
N LEU A 122 1.25 2.16 -11.99
CA LEU A 122 1.06 3.39 -12.77
C LEU A 122 0.40 4.52 -11.95
N PRO A 123 -0.67 4.26 -11.15
CA PRO A 123 -1.22 5.30 -10.29
C PRO A 123 -0.23 5.83 -9.24
N ALA A 124 0.60 4.95 -8.67
CA ALA A 124 1.61 5.32 -7.70
C ALA A 124 2.75 6.16 -8.32
N ASP A 125 3.10 5.90 -9.58
CA ASP A 125 4.10 6.66 -10.34
C ASP A 125 3.67 8.12 -10.52
N GLY A 126 2.37 8.36 -10.72
CA GLY A 126 1.83 9.73 -10.83
C GLY A 126 1.81 10.52 -9.52
N VAL A 127 2.04 9.87 -8.38
CA VAL A 127 2.07 10.52 -7.04
C VAL A 127 3.49 10.59 -6.50
N THR A 128 4.34 9.63 -6.84
CA THR A 128 5.72 9.56 -6.35
C THR A 128 6.58 10.55 -7.14
N PRO A 129 7.38 11.39 -6.48
CA PRO A 129 8.30 12.27 -7.19
C PRO A 129 9.22 11.42 -8.06
N LYS A 130 9.34 11.79 -9.34
CA LYS A 130 10.41 11.25 -10.17
C LYS A 130 11.71 11.74 -9.57
N GLU A 131 12.52 10.81 -9.07
CA GLU A 131 13.87 11.12 -8.65
C GLU A 131 14.53 11.79 -9.86
N LEU A 132 14.93 13.06 -9.69
CA LEU A 132 15.78 13.70 -10.67
C LEU A 132 17.04 12.86 -10.68
N ASP A 133 17.25 12.09 -11.75
CA ASP A 133 18.57 11.54 -12.03
C ASP A 133 19.55 12.69 -11.81
N PRO A 134 20.58 12.53 -10.95
CA PRO A 134 21.58 13.55 -10.79
C PRO A 134 22.10 13.85 -12.20
N GLU A 135 21.80 15.05 -12.68
CA GLU A 135 22.24 15.55 -13.98
C GLU A 135 23.72 15.17 -14.12
N PRO A 136 24.12 14.39 -15.15
CA PRO A 136 25.51 13.98 -15.27
C PRO A 136 26.36 15.24 -15.27
N ALA A 137 27.12 15.41 -14.18
CA ALA A 137 27.92 16.59 -13.93
C ALA A 137 28.74 16.90 -15.20
N GLY A 138 28.44 18.06 -15.78
CA GLY A 138 29.03 18.68 -16.96
C GLY A 138 30.09 17.87 -17.70
N SER A 139 29.73 17.39 -18.90
CA SER A 139 30.73 17.19 -19.96
C SER A 139 31.49 18.51 -20.15
N PRO A 140 32.82 18.56 -19.96
CA PRO A 140 33.57 19.78 -20.18
C PRO A 140 33.48 20.14 -21.67
N ALA A 141 33.04 21.35 -21.96
CA ALA A 141 32.96 21.87 -23.33
C ALA A 141 34.35 21.77 -24.00
N PRO A 142 34.46 21.27 -25.24
CA PRO A 142 35.71 21.31 -25.97
C PRO A 142 36.02 22.77 -26.28
N ARG A 143 37.15 23.26 -25.76
CA ARG A 143 37.70 24.57 -26.15
C ARG A 143 38.16 24.44 -27.60
N LEU A 144 37.55 25.22 -28.49
CA LEU A 144 38.07 25.55 -29.82
C LEU A 144 38.62 26.97 -29.78
#